data_AF-A0A7X7ZL38-F1
#
_entry.id   AF-A0A7X7ZL38-F1
#
_cell.length_a   1.000
_cell.length_b   1.000
_cell.length_c   1.000
_cell.angle_alpha   90.00
_cell.angle_beta   90.00
_cell.angle_gamma   90.00
#
_symmetry.space_group_name_H-M   'P 1'
#
loop_
_entity.id
_entity.type
_entity.pdbx_description
1 polymer ?
#
loop_
_entity_poly.entity_id
_entity_poly.type
_entity_poly.pdbx_seq_one_letter_code
_entity_poly.pdbx_strand_id
1 'polypeptide(L)'
;RAEDRPGFKRMEEYIKAHPGEVQYLYVYEISRLGRTTLDTLNTIERLEKGMGVKVWSLSPNESFMTTEDGACRELLLMLMSWVARRELDNLIDRTRRGLDRARAEGKILGRPRQEITPEQARAVKKMKEEGKNWEDIAKELNIPLTRLYRWRKRRGGVTAKPRKNQPQKATGGG
;
A
#
# COMPACT_ATOMS: atom_id res chain seq x y z
N ARG A 1 9.99 9.59 -1.53
CA ARG A 1 9.90 10.71 -0.56
C ARG A 1 10.70 11.88 -1.11
N ALA A 2 10.52 13.10 -0.58
CA ALA A 2 11.42 14.20 -0.96
C ALA A 2 12.89 13.87 -0.64
N GLU A 3 13.12 13.11 0.43
CA GLU A 3 14.40 12.54 0.86
C GLU A 3 15.12 11.71 -0.22
N ASP A 4 14.41 11.12 -1.18
CA ASP A 4 15.03 10.33 -2.25
C ASP A 4 15.64 11.22 -3.35
N ARG A 5 15.29 12.51 -3.36
CA ARG A 5 15.73 13.46 -4.40
C ARG A 5 17.13 13.99 -4.05
N PRO A 6 18.12 13.87 -4.95
CA PRO A 6 19.48 14.32 -4.68
C PRO A 6 19.57 15.79 -4.25
N GLY A 7 18.76 16.68 -4.85
CA GLY A 7 18.75 18.10 -4.48
C GLY A 7 18.25 18.37 -3.07
N PHE A 8 17.25 17.59 -2.61
CA PHE A 8 16.71 17.73 -1.26
C PHE A 8 17.72 17.27 -0.21
N LYS A 9 18.46 16.18 -0.48
CA LYS A 9 19.54 15.72 0.41
C LYS A 9 20.63 16.77 0.58
N ARG A 10 21.10 17.36 -0.54
CA ARG A 10 22.12 18.43 -0.50
C ARG A 10 21.63 19.65 0.30
N MET A 11 20.36 20.02 0.13
CA MET A 11 19.75 21.10 0.90
C MET A 11 19.71 20.78 2.41
N GLU A 12 19.30 19.58 2.81
CA GLU A 12 19.32 19.18 4.22
C GLU A 12 20.75 19.13 4.79
N GLU A 13 21.73 18.64 4.03
CA GLU A 13 23.14 18.65 4.42
C GLU A 13 23.65 20.09 4.60
N TYR A 14 23.28 21.00 3.70
CA TYR A 14 23.63 22.43 3.81
C TYR A 14 23.04 23.05 5.08
N ILE A 15 21.76 22.83 5.36
CA ILE A 15 21.09 23.34 6.58
C ILE A 15 21.80 22.83 7.84
N LYS A 16 22.13 21.54 7.88
CA LYS A 16 22.82 20.93 9.03
C LYS A 16 24.24 21.48 9.22
N ALA A 17 24.93 21.81 8.14
CA ALA A 17 26.26 22.40 8.19
C ALA A 17 26.27 23.87 8.65
N HIS A 18 25.12 24.58 8.57
CA HIS A 18 24.98 26.00 8.89
C HIS A 18 23.86 26.22 9.95
N PRO A 19 24.02 25.69 11.17
CA PRO A 19 22.98 25.73 12.18
C PRO A 19 22.63 27.16 12.57
N GLY A 20 21.34 27.51 12.48
CA GLY A 20 20.82 28.84 12.83
C GLY A 20 21.00 29.91 11.74
N GLU A 21 21.78 29.67 10.68
CA GLU A 21 21.91 30.61 9.56
C GLU A 21 20.69 30.53 8.62
N VAL A 22 20.20 29.31 8.37
CA VAL A 22 19.01 29.09 7.55
C VAL A 22 17.77 29.11 8.44
N GLN A 23 16.94 30.14 8.29
CA GLN A 23 15.70 30.27 9.06
C GLN A 23 14.46 29.84 8.25
N TYR A 24 14.50 29.98 6.93
CA TYR A 24 13.35 29.76 6.05
C TYR A 24 13.71 28.88 4.85
N LEU A 25 12.82 27.94 4.54
CA LEU A 25 12.81 27.19 3.29
C LEU A 25 11.59 27.57 2.47
N TYR A 26 11.81 28.16 1.31
CA TYR A 26 10.75 28.53 0.38
C TYR A 26 10.48 27.39 -0.60
N VAL A 27 9.20 27.05 -0.75
CA VAL A 27 8.71 26.10 -1.75
C VAL A 27 7.56 26.73 -2.52
N TYR A 28 7.36 26.35 -3.79
CA TYR A 28 6.20 26.82 -4.53
C TYR A 28 4.89 26.26 -3.92
N GLU A 29 4.86 24.97 -3.60
CA GLU A 29 3.74 24.28 -2.94
C GLU A 29 4.29 23.25 -1.95
N ILE A 30 3.62 23.02 -0.82
CA ILE A 30 4.02 21.99 0.15
C ILE A 30 3.95 20.57 -0.43
N SER A 31 3.11 20.36 -1.45
CA SER A 31 3.03 19.10 -2.21
C SER A 31 4.38 18.67 -2.80
N ARG A 32 5.32 19.61 -2.99
CA ARG A 32 6.67 19.32 -3.47
C ARG A 32 7.55 18.64 -2.41
N LEU A 33 7.17 18.63 -1.15
CA LEU A 33 7.96 18.06 -0.05
C LEU A 33 7.61 16.60 0.28
N GLY A 34 6.66 15.98 -0.42
CA GLY A 34 6.25 14.61 -0.14
C GLY A 34 5.61 13.91 -1.33
N ARG A 35 5.32 12.62 -1.17
CA ARG A 35 4.48 11.84 -2.11
C ARG A 35 3.03 11.72 -1.69
N THR A 36 2.74 11.91 -0.40
CA THR A 36 1.41 11.90 0.18
C THR A 36 1.28 13.09 1.12
N THR A 37 0.06 13.49 1.46
CA THR A 37 -0.19 14.59 2.40
C THR A 37 0.50 14.36 3.75
N LEU A 38 0.44 13.12 4.28
CA LEU A 38 1.15 12.75 5.51
C LEU A 38 2.68 12.82 5.35
N ASP A 39 3.24 12.36 4.22
CA ASP A 39 4.68 12.44 3.94
C ASP A 39 5.16 13.90 3.88
N THR A 40 4.36 14.78 3.26
CA THR A 40 4.60 16.22 3.22
C THR A 40 4.59 16.84 4.62
N LEU A 41 3.54 16.59 5.42
CA LEU A 41 3.40 17.17 6.76
C LEU A 41 4.50 16.68 7.71
N ASN A 42 4.85 15.40 7.66
CA ASN A 42 5.98 14.87 8.43
C ASN A 42 7.31 15.51 8.02
N THR A 43 7.51 15.80 6.73
CA THR A 43 8.71 16.48 6.24
C THR A 43 8.78 17.92 6.75
N ILE A 44 7.66 18.64 6.73
CA ILE A 44 7.58 20.00 7.31
C ILE A 44 7.89 19.96 8.81
N GLU A 45 7.26 19.06 9.56
CA GLU A 45 7.51 18.94 10.99
C GLU A 45 8.98 18.60 11.31
N ARG A 46 9.61 17.72 10.52
CA ARG A 46 11.03 17.39 10.65
C ARG A 46 11.94 18.59 10.38
N LEU A 47 11.64 19.40 9.37
CA LEU A 47 12.41 20.60 9.06
C LEU A 47 12.24 21.66 10.16
N GLU A 48 11.03 21.87 10.63
CA GLU A 48 10.70 22.91 11.61
C GLU A 48 11.15 22.56 13.02
N LYS A 49 10.71 21.41 13.55
CA LYS A 49 11.06 20.98 14.91
C LYS A 49 12.45 20.37 14.99
N GLY A 50 12.88 19.67 13.93
CA GLY A 50 14.15 18.95 13.92
C GLY A 50 15.35 19.79 13.47
N MET A 51 15.14 20.83 12.65
CA MET A 51 16.24 21.66 12.12
C MET A 51 16.04 23.16 12.38
N GLY A 52 14.91 23.59 12.96
CA GLY A 52 14.63 25.01 13.21
C GLY A 52 14.33 25.82 11.95
N VAL A 53 14.06 25.17 10.81
CA VAL A 53 13.82 25.83 9.52
C VAL A 53 12.33 25.88 9.21
N LYS A 54 11.75 27.09 9.18
CA LYS A 54 10.34 27.31 8.81
C LYS A 54 10.12 27.09 7.32
N VAL A 55 9.10 26.30 6.96
CA VAL A 55 8.75 26.04 5.56
C VAL A 55 7.67 27.02 5.10
N TRP A 56 7.96 27.84 4.09
CA TRP A 56 7.00 28.78 3.52
C TRP A 56 6.59 28.37 2.12
N SER A 57 5.28 28.39 1.88
CA SER A 57 4.72 28.22 0.55
C SER A 57 4.59 29.56 -0.15
N LEU A 58 5.00 29.62 -1.41
CA LEU A 58 4.79 30.77 -2.29
C LEU A 58 3.45 30.68 -3.04
N SER A 59 2.72 29.57 -2.91
CA SER A 59 1.42 29.39 -3.54
C SER A 59 0.37 30.26 -2.87
N PRO A 60 -0.41 31.06 -3.64
CA PRO A 60 -1.53 31.84 -3.10
C PRO A 60 -2.58 31.00 -2.38
N ASN A 61 -2.72 29.72 -2.76
CA ASN A 61 -3.68 28.78 -2.16
C ASN A 61 -3.21 28.22 -0.81
N GLU A 62 -1.94 28.46 -0.45
CA GLU A 62 -1.31 27.95 0.77
C GLU A 62 -0.82 29.11 1.64
N SER A 63 -1.48 30.27 1.58
CA SER A 63 -1.12 31.48 2.37
C SER A 63 -1.11 31.23 3.87
N PHE A 64 -1.83 30.22 4.37
CA PHE A 64 -1.76 29.79 5.76
C PHE A 64 -0.36 29.28 6.18
N MET A 65 0.48 28.88 5.22
CA MET A 65 1.85 28.41 5.46
C MET A 65 2.86 29.55 5.71
N THR A 66 2.49 30.82 5.53
CA THR A 66 3.38 31.97 5.78
C THR A 66 3.09 32.68 7.10
N THR A 67 2.22 32.13 7.96
CA THR A 67 2.00 32.70 9.29
C THR A 67 3.27 32.61 10.15
N GLU A 68 3.60 33.71 10.83
CA GLU A 68 4.72 33.77 11.76
C GLU A 68 4.34 33.37 13.19
N ASP A 69 3.05 33.39 13.52
CA ASP A 69 2.52 32.95 14.81
C ASP A 69 2.71 31.43 14.94
N GLY A 70 3.62 31.04 15.85
CA GLY A 70 3.97 29.66 16.09
C GLY A 70 2.81 28.80 16.61
N ALA A 71 1.93 29.36 17.45
CA ALA A 71 0.80 28.63 18.01
C ALA A 71 -0.27 28.38 16.95
N CYS A 72 -0.59 29.40 16.15
CA CYS A 72 -1.49 29.24 15.01
C CYS A 72 -0.92 28.24 13.99
N ARG A 73 0.39 28.32 13.70
CA ARG A 73 1.06 27.39 12.79
C ARG A 73 0.98 25.93 13.27
N GLU A 74 1.31 25.69 14.53
CA GLU A 74 1.27 24.34 15.10
C GLU A 74 -0.15 23.76 15.05
N LEU A 75 -1.16 24.56 15.40
CA LEU A 75 -2.56 24.16 15.31
C LEU A 75 -2.96 23.80 13.88
N LEU A 76 -2.58 24.62 12.89
CA LEU A 76 -2.87 24.37 11.48
C LEU A 76 -2.22 23.08 10.98
N LEU A 77 -0.94 22.86 11.28
CA LEU A 77 -0.23 21.64 10.90
C LEU A 77 -0.82 20.40 11.58
N MET A 78 -1.22 20.49 12.85
CA MET A 78 -1.88 19.42 13.58
C MET A 78 -3.25 19.08 12.97
N LEU A 79 -4.06 20.09 12.67
CA LEU A 79 -5.37 19.91 12.04
C LEU A 79 -5.23 19.26 10.66
N MET A 80 -4.31 19.76 9.83
CA MET A 80 -4.00 19.18 8.51
C MET A 80 -3.56 17.72 8.62
N SER A 81 -2.72 17.40 9.61
CA SER A 81 -2.24 16.05 9.86
C SER A 81 -3.38 15.12 10.27
N TRP A 82 -4.30 15.60 11.11
CA TRP A 82 -5.49 14.87 11.50
C TRP A 82 -6.43 14.62 10.31
N VAL A 83 -6.71 15.66 9.50
CA VAL A 83 -7.55 15.54 8.30
C VAL A 83 -6.95 14.54 7.32
N ALA A 84 -5.66 14.65 7.02
CA ALA A 84 -4.96 13.74 6.11
C ALA A 84 -5.05 12.27 6.58
N ARG A 85 -4.93 12.01 7.88
CA ARG A 85 -5.08 10.67 8.45
C ARG A 85 -6.52 10.17 8.35
N ARG A 86 -7.49 11.02 8.68
CA ARG A 86 -8.92 10.68 8.61
C ARG A 86 -9.37 10.35 7.19
N GLU A 87 -8.89 11.07 6.18
CA GLU A 87 -9.18 10.77 4.78
C GLU A 87 -8.64 9.41 4.35
N LEU A 88 -7.40 9.08 4.77
CA LEU A 88 -6.81 7.78 4.50
C LEU A 88 -7.59 6.64 5.17
N ASP A 89 -7.96 6.81 6.43
CA ASP A 89 -8.75 5.82 7.16
C ASP A 89 -10.11 5.60 6.50
N ASN A 90 -10.79 6.68 6.10
CA ASN A 90 -12.06 6.62 5.36
C ASN A 90 -11.92 5.88 4.03
N LEU A 91 -10.83 6.11 3.29
CA LEU A 91 -10.55 5.41 2.03
C LEU A 91 -10.37 3.91 2.26
N ILE A 92 -9.56 3.54 3.26
CA ILE A 92 -9.31 2.15 3.64
C ILE A 92 -10.62 1.45 4.04
N ASP A 93 -11.44 2.10 4.85
CA ASP A 93 -12.71 1.56 5.29
C ASP A 93 -13.69 1.36 4.14
N ARG A 94 -13.76 2.31 3.20
CA ARG A 94 -14.56 2.17 1.98
C ARG A 94 -14.11 0.96 1.15
N THR A 95 -12.80 0.79 0.96
CA THR A 95 -12.25 -0.36 0.25
C THR A 95 -12.58 -1.67 0.95
N ARG A 96 -12.42 -1.75 2.28
CA ARG A 96 -12.75 -2.94 3.07
C ARG A 96 -14.22 -3.32 2.94
N ARG A 97 -15.13 -2.36 3.11
CA ARG A 97 -16.58 -2.57 2.92
C ARG A 97 -16.91 -3.07 1.52
N GLY A 98 -16.26 -2.53 0.49
CA GLY A 98 -16.41 -3.00 -0.89
C GLY A 98 -15.95 -4.45 -1.10
N LEU A 99 -14.80 -4.81 -0.52
CA LEU A 99 -14.28 -6.17 -0.58
C LEU A 99 -15.17 -7.17 0.17
N ASP A 100 -15.70 -6.79 1.34
CA ASP A 100 -16.59 -7.65 2.12
C ASP A 100 -17.92 -7.89 1.42
N ARG A 101 -18.49 -6.86 0.79
CA ARG A 101 -19.66 -7.02 -0.09
C ARG A 101 -19.38 -7.99 -1.24
N ALA A 102 -18.26 -7.80 -1.95
CA ALA A 102 -17.89 -8.68 -3.06
C ALA A 102 -17.69 -10.14 -2.61
N ARG A 103 -17.12 -10.36 -1.42
CA ARG A 103 -17.01 -11.71 -0.81
C ARG A 103 -18.37 -12.31 -0.49
N ALA A 104 -19.29 -11.52 0.06
CA ALA A 104 -20.65 -11.96 0.37
C ALA A 104 -21.44 -12.34 -0.89
N GLU A 105 -21.22 -11.63 -1.99
CA GLU A 105 -21.75 -11.94 -3.33
C GLU A 105 -21.04 -13.14 -4.01
N GLY A 106 -20.05 -13.77 -3.34
CA GLY A 106 -19.33 -14.91 -3.88
C GLY A 106 -18.28 -14.58 -4.95
N LYS A 107 -17.96 -13.31 -5.18
CA LYS A 107 -16.93 -12.91 -6.15
C LYS A 107 -15.55 -13.40 -5.71
N ILE A 108 -14.81 -13.99 -6.65
CA ILE A 108 -13.43 -14.40 -6.45
C ILE A 108 -12.54 -13.15 -6.56
N LEU A 109 -12.00 -12.69 -5.43
CA LEU A 109 -11.11 -11.54 -5.37
C LEU A 109 -9.65 -11.93 -5.66
N GLY A 110 -8.91 -11.00 -6.25
CA GLY A 110 -7.48 -11.16 -6.58
C GLY A 110 -7.22 -11.76 -7.95
N ARG A 111 -5.95 -12.05 -8.25
CA ARG A 111 -5.55 -12.61 -9.56
C ARG A 111 -6.24 -13.96 -9.78
N PRO A 112 -6.96 -14.16 -10.90
CA PRO A 112 -7.52 -15.46 -11.26
C PRO A 112 -6.44 -16.54 -11.21
N ARG A 113 -6.75 -17.66 -10.57
CA ARG A 113 -5.84 -18.80 -10.54
C ARG A 113 -5.83 -19.43 -11.93
N GLN A 114 -4.66 -19.53 -12.52
CA GLN A 114 -4.49 -20.36 -13.70
C GLN A 114 -4.46 -21.82 -13.24
N GLU A 115 -5.55 -22.53 -13.46
CA GLU A 115 -5.67 -23.94 -13.12
C GLU A 115 -5.06 -24.81 -14.23
N ILE A 116 -4.85 -26.09 -13.93
CA ILE A 116 -4.49 -27.11 -14.94
C ILE A 116 -5.80 -27.57 -15.58
N THR A 117 -5.90 -27.48 -16.90
CA THR A 117 -7.12 -27.87 -17.63
C THR A 117 -7.37 -29.39 -17.49
N PRO A 118 -8.60 -29.88 -17.70
CA PRO A 118 -8.87 -31.32 -17.71
C PRO A 118 -8.00 -32.10 -18.69
N GLU A 119 -7.69 -31.51 -19.84
CA GLU A 119 -6.81 -32.10 -20.86
C GLU A 119 -5.36 -32.20 -20.37
N GLN A 120 -4.80 -31.11 -19.85
CA GLN A 120 -3.47 -31.12 -19.24
C GLN A 120 -3.42 -32.11 -18.07
N ALA A 121 -4.47 -32.20 -17.26
CA ALA A 121 -4.58 -33.16 -16.16
C ALA A 121 -4.55 -34.62 -16.65
N ARG A 122 -5.16 -34.93 -17.79
CA ARG A 122 -5.10 -36.25 -18.44
C ARG A 122 -3.70 -36.53 -18.98
N ALA A 123 -3.09 -35.58 -19.67
CA ALA A 123 -1.73 -35.69 -20.19
C ALA A 123 -0.71 -35.92 -19.08
N VAL A 124 -0.79 -35.18 -17.97
CA VAL A 124 0.07 -35.36 -16.78
C VAL A 124 -0.05 -36.77 -16.22
N LYS A 125 -1.25 -37.34 -16.15
CA LYS A 125 -1.45 -38.72 -15.64
C LYS A 125 -0.80 -39.75 -16.56
N LYS A 126 -1.06 -39.67 -17.87
CA LYS A 126 -0.48 -40.57 -18.86
C LYS A 126 1.04 -40.53 -18.84
N MET A 127 1.64 -39.34 -18.85
CA MET A 127 3.09 -39.16 -18.78
C MET A 127 3.68 -39.66 -17.45
N LYS A 128 2.88 -39.67 -16.37
CA LYS A 128 3.30 -40.27 -15.09
C LYS A 128 3.25 -41.79 -15.09
N GLU A 129 2.25 -42.38 -15.72
CA GLU A 129 2.18 -43.83 -15.94
C GLU A 129 3.34 -44.30 -16.84
N GLU A 130 3.78 -43.47 -17.78
CA GLU A 130 4.99 -43.65 -18.61
C GLU A 130 6.31 -43.44 -17.83
N GLY A 131 6.26 -43.10 -16.54
CA GLY A 131 7.45 -42.94 -15.69
C GLY A 131 8.19 -41.61 -15.81
N LYS A 132 7.69 -40.61 -16.57
CA LYS A 132 8.36 -39.30 -16.71
C LYS A 132 8.43 -38.56 -15.38
N ASN A 133 9.52 -37.85 -15.12
CA ASN A 133 9.65 -37.01 -13.93
C ASN A 133 8.75 -35.75 -14.03
N TRP A 134 8.60 -34.99 -12.94
CA TRP A 134 7.69 -33.83 -12.93
C TRP A 134 8.21 -32.63 -13.73
N GLU A 135 9.52 -32.52 -13.90
CA GLU A 135 10.18 -31.40 -14.61
C GLU A 135 10.00 -31.54 -16.11
N ASP A 136 10.15 -32.75 -16.63
CA ASP A 136 9.97 -33.07 -18.04
C ASP A 136 8.52 -32.87 -18.46
N ILE A 137 7.57 -33.32 -17.63
CA ILE A 137 6.13 -33.09 -17.86
C ILE A 137 5.80 -31.59 -17.88
N ALA A 138 6.42 -30.81 -16.99
CA ALA A 138 6.20 -29.36 -16.93
C ALA A 138 6.73 -28.66 -18.19
N LYS A 139 7.92 -29.06 -18.69
CA LYS A 139 8.49 -28.54 -19.94
C LYS A 139 7.64 -28.93 -21.14
N GLU A 140 7.26 -30.20 -21.25
CA GLU A 140 6.53 -30.75 -22.40
C GLU A 140 5.12 -30.17 -22.53
N LEU A 141 4.45 -29.91 -21.40
CA LEU A 141 3.12 -29.29 -21.39
C LEU A 141 3.15 -27.76 -21.33
N ASN A 142 4.35 -27.16 -21.29
CA ASN A 142 4.57 -25.72 -21.10
C ASN A 142 3.79 -25.16 -19.88
N ILE A 143 3.84 -25.88 -18.76
CA ILE A 143 3.20 -25.50 -17.51
C ILE A 143 4.28 -25.20 -16.47
N PRO A 144 4.21 -24.07 -15.74
CA PRO A 144 5.15 -23.82 -14.66
C PRO A 144 5.15 -24.96 -13.64
N LEU A 145 6.33 -25.50 -13.31
CA LEU A 145 6.50 -26.62 -12.39
C LEU A 145 5.80 -26.37 -11.04
N THR A 146 5.83 -25.12 -10.56
CA THR A 146 5.14 -24.68 -9.34
C THR A 146 3.61 -24.84 -9.42
N ARG A 147 3.00 -24.65 -10.60
CA ARG A 147 1.57 -24.88 -10.83
C ARG A 147 1.25 -26.37 -10.74
N LEU A 148 2.13 -27.20 -11.29
CA LEU A 148 1.97 -28.65 -11.35
C LEU A 148 2.11 -29.30 -9.97
N TYR A 149 3.09 -28.87 -9.16
CA TYR A 149 3.18 -29.27 -7.76
C TYR A 149 2.00 -28.80 -6.91
N ARG A 150 1.53 -27.56 -7.11
CA ARG A 150 0.36 -27.03 -6.39
C ARG A 150 -0.91 -27.81 -6.73
N TRP A 151 -1.08 -28.18 -7.99
CA TRP A 151 -2.17 -29.04 -8.45
C TRP A 151 -2.09 -30.44 -7.83
N ARG A 152 -0.90 -31.06 -7.79
CA ARG A 152 -0.66 -32.36 -7.12
C ARG A 152 -1.01 -32.30 -5.64
N LYS A 153 -0.51 -31.30 -4.91
CA LYS A 153 -0.74 -31.12 -3.46
C LYS A 153 -2.23 -31.02 -3.11
N ARG A 154 -3.05 -30.45 -3.99
CA ARG A 154 -4.51 -30.39 -3.81
C ARG A 154 -5.22 -31.72 -4.02
N ARG A 155 -4.70 -32.57 -4.90
CA ARG A 155 -5.27 -33.91 -5.17
C ARG A 155 -4.80 -34.97 -4.19
N GLY A 156 -3.64 -34.81 -3.56
CA GLY A 156 -3.00 -35.80 -2.69
C GLY A 156 -3.38 -35.78 -1.20
N GLY A 157 -4.48 -35.13 -0.78
CA GLY A 157 -5.01 -35.24 0.58
C GLY A 157 -4.27 -34.44 1.67
N VAL A 158 -4.61 -33.16 1.78
CA VAL A 158 -4.89 -32.54 3.10
C VAL A 158 -6.23 -31.84 2.92
N THR A 159 -7.18 -32.19 3.75
CA THR A 159 -8.53 -31.61 3.83
C THR A 159 -8.48 -30.10 3.65
N ALA A 160 -8.96 -29.63 2.50
CA ALA A 160 -9.43 -28.26 2.41
C ALA A 160 -10.64 -28.17 3.33
N LYS A 161 -10.40 -27.82 4.60
CA LYS A 161 -11.46 -27.56 5.58
C LYS A 161 -12.47 -26.62 4.92
N PRO A 162 -13.77 -26.95 4.88
CA PRO A 162 -14.76 -25.99 4.43
C PRO A 162 -14.60 -24.73 5.30
N ARG A 163 -14.52 -23.56 4.66
CA ARG A 163 -14.45 -22.29 5.39
C ARG A 163 -15.71 -22.17 6.24
N LYS A 164 -15.60 -22.48 7.55
CA LYS A 164 -16.53 -21.98 8.56
C LYS A 164 -16.38 -20.47 8.59
N ASN A 165 -17.40 -19.77 8.10
CA ASN A 165 -17.90 -18.50 8.62
C ASN A 165 -19.20 -18.17 7.88
N GLN A 166 -20.26 -18.90 8.23
CA GLN A 166 -21.60 -18.32 8.24
C GLN A 166 -21.73 -17.60 9.59
N PRO A 167 -21.85 -16.26 9.65
CA PRO A 167 -22.60 -15.69 10.75
C PRO A 167 -24.04 -16.19 10.59
N GLN A 168 -24.50 -16.91 11.61
CA GLN A 168 -25.90 -17.33 11.75
C GLN A 168 -26.77 -16.09 11.59
N LYS A 169 -27.77 -16.17 10.71
CA LYS A 169 -28.87 -15.20 10.69
C LYS A 169 -29.51 -15.25 12.08
N ALA A 170 -29.36 -14.18 12.85
CA ALA A 170 -30.25 -13.91 13.96
C ALA A 170 -31.62 -13.58 13.36
N THR A 171 -32.52 -14.56 13.39
CA THR A 171 -33.96 -14.37 13.36
C THR A 171 -34.45 -13.98 14.75
N GLY A 172 -35.34 -12.99 14.81
CA GLY A 172 -36.01 -12.49 16.02
C GLY A 172 -35.78 -10.99 16.17
N GLY A 173 -36.74 -10.08 15.98
CA GLY A 173 -38.16 -10.15 16.33
C GLY A 173 -38.36 -9.35 17.62
N GLY A 174 -38.93 -8.14 17.50
CA GLY A 174 -39.13 -7.17 18.58
C GLY A 174 -38.95 -5.75 18.10
#